data_AF-A0AAU6L2V8-F1
#
_entry.id   AF-A0AAU6L2V8-F1
#
_cell.length_a   1.000
_cell.length_b   1.000
_cell.length_c   1.000
_cell.angle_alpha   90.00
_cell.angle_beta   90.00
_cell.angle_gamma   90.00
#
_symmetry.space_group_name_H-M   'P 1'
#
loop_
_entity.id
_entity.type
_entity.pdbx_description
1 polymer ?
#
loop_
_entity_poly.entity_id
_entity_poly.type
_entity_poly.pdbx_seq_one_letter_code
_entity_poly.pdbx_strand_id
1 'polypeptide(L)'
;MGGDGPTAGRLPADRGPDGSRAVDGVVLAAFAAERAAGMHPLPRNTTPTSVRNSFAGIVTAVRLDDVAARVEIQSGPHHVVSVVTRESVERLGITVGSTVTARVKSTEVHIALP
;
A
#
# COMPACT_ATOMS: atom_id res chain seq x y z
N MET A 1 14.21 -24.60 19.36
CA MET A 1 12.97 -25.13 18.77
C MET A 1 12.09 -23.92 18.47
N GLY A 2 11.73 -23.70 17.21
CA GLY A 2 10.99 -22.51 16.75
C GLY A 2 11.78 -21.81 15.65
N GLY A 3 11.26 -21.55 14.48
CA GLY A 3 9.97 -21.89 13.89
C GLY A 3 10.13 -21.64 12.39
N ASP A 4 9.62 -22.58 11.60
CA ASP A 4 9.65 -22.55 10.15
C ASP A 4 8.55 -21.61 9.61
N GLY A 5 8.91 -20.80 8.60
CA GLY A 5 8.03 -20.01 7.72
C GLY A 5 7.59 -18.60 8.16
N PRO A 6 7.30 -17.66 7.21
CA PRO A 6 7.01 -17.92 5.79
C PRO A 6 7.78 -17.05 4.75
N THR A 7 8.07 -17.66 3.60
CA THR A 7 8.00 -17.07 2.25
C THR A 7 8.84 -15.81 1.95
N ALA A 8 10.17 -15.95 1.99
CA ALA A 8 11.09 -14.95 1.42
C ALA A 8 11.59 -15.38 0.03
N GLY A 9 10.73 -15.38 -1.01
CA GLY A 9 11.23 -15.64 -2.36
C GLY A 9 10.19 -15.89 -3.44
N ARG A 10 9.47 -14.86 -3.89
CA ARG A 10 8.61 -15.00 -5.08
C ARG A 10 8.86 -14.01 -6.21
N LEU A 11 9.78 -13.07 -6.02
CA LEU A 11 10.24 -12.21 -7.09
C LEU A 11 11.69 -12.59 -7.44
N PRO A 12 11.99 -12.97 -8.69
CA PRO A 12 13.36 -13.04 -9.18
C PRO A 12 14.01 -11.68 -8.91
N ALA A 13 14.96 -11.67 -7.99
CA ALA A 13 15.66 -10.47 -7.59
C ALA A 13 17.15 -10.74 -7.76
N ASP A 14 17.79 -9.96 -8.61
CA ASP A 14 19.23 -9.97 -8.73
C ASP A 14 19.85 -9.34 -7.48
N ARG A 15 21.03 -9.79 -7.08
CA ARG A 15 21.74 -9.15 -5.97
C ARG A 15 22.47 -7.92 -6.51
N GLY A 16 22.08 -6.76 -6.01
CA GLY A 16 22.79 -5.51 -6.20
C GLY A 16 24.18 -5.55 -5.53
N PRO A 17 25.12 -4.72 -6.01
CA PRO A 17 26.51 -4.69 -5.55
C PRO A 17 26.68 -4.29 -4.07
N ASP A 18 25.64 -3.75 -3.46
CA ASP A 18 25.52 -3.30 -2.07
C ASP A 18 24.76 -4.30 -1.17
N GLY A 19 24.43 -5.49 -1.67
CA GLY A 19 23.63 -6.48 -0.95
C GLY A 19 22.13 -6.23 -1.02
N SER A 20 21.69 -5.18 -1.72
CA SER A 20 20.27 -4.98 -2.03
C SER A 20 19.77 -6.05 -3.00
N ARG A 21 18.45 -6.27 -3.03
CA ARG A 21 17.78 -7.14 -4.01
C ARG A 21 17.16 -6.25 -5.07
N ALA A 22 17.74 -6.24 -6.27
CA ALA A 22 17.21 -5.55 -7.43
C ALA A 22 16.18 -6.45 -8.12
N VAL A 23 14.91 -6.05 -8.14
CA VAL A 23 13.86 -6.74 -8.89
C VAL A 23 13.65 -5.98 -10.19
N ASP A 24 13.56 -6.72 -11.30
CA ASP A 24 13.21 -6.13 -12.58
C ASP A 24 11.87 -5.38 -12.49
N GLY A 25 11.83 -4.16 -13.03
CA GLY A 25 10.67 -3.27 -12.89
C GLY A 25 9.41 -3.81 -13.57
N VAL A 26 9.55 -4.55 -14.67
CA VAL A 26 8.43 -5.19 -15.37
C VAL A 26 7.90 -6.35 -14.53
N VAL A 27 8.80 -7.14 -13.94
CA VAL A 27 8.44 -8.25 -13.05
C VAL A 27 7.76 -7.74 -11.77
N LEU A 28 8.25 -6.63 -11.20
CA LEU A 28 7.64 -5.98 -10.04
C LEU A 28 6.25 -5.43 -10.37
N ALA A 29 6.08 -4.79 -11.54
CA ALA A 29 4.80 -4.27 -12.00
C ALA A 29 3.77 -5.37 -12.25
N ALA A 30 4.19 -6.47 -12.90
CA ALA A 30 3.34 -7.64 -13.13
C ALA A 30 2.91 -8.30 -11.80
N PHE A 31 3.84 -8.47 -10.85
CA PHE A 31 3.52 -9.01 -9.53
C PHE A 31 2.59 -8.11 -8.72
N ALA A 32 2.77 -6.78 -8.81
CA ALA A 32 1.89 -5.81 -8.16
C ALA A 32 0.47 -5.86 -8.75
N ALA A 33 0.34 -6.00 -10.07
CA ALA A 33 -0.95 -6.16 -10.76
C ALA A 33 -1.65 -7.47 -10.35
N GLU A 34 -0.93 -8.59 -10.29
CA GLU A 34 -1.47 -9.88 -9.81
C GLU A 34 -1.95 -9.80 -8.35
N ARG A 35 -1.19 -9.10 -7.48
CA ARG A 35 -1.54 -8.92 -6.05
C ARG A 35 -2.70 -7.96 -5.83
N ALA A 36 -2.89 -7.00 -6.73
CA ALA A 36 -4.05 -6.12 -6.72
C ALA A 36 -5.35 -6.88 -7.06
N ALA A 37 -5.29 -8.05 -7.69
CA ALA A 37 -6.46 -8.89 -7.92
C ALA A 37 -6.85 -9.65 -6.64
N GLY A 38 -7.44 -8.96 -5.66
CA GLY A 38 -7.98 -9.60 -4.45
C GLY A 38 -8.30 -8.65 -3.30
N MET A 39 -9.19 -9.08 -2.42
CA MET A 39 -9.52 -8.37 -1.17
C MET A 39 -8.39 -8.59 -0.17
N HIS A 40 -7.50 -7.61 0.03
CA HIS A 40 -6.40 -7.73 0.97
C HIS A 40 -6.94 -7.77 2.41
N PRO A 41 -6.74 -8.85 3.18
CA PRO A 41 -7.24 -8.92 4.56
C PRO A 41 -6.60 -7.81 5.39
N LEU A 42 -7.41 -7.11 6.19
CA LEU A 42 -6.89 -6.17 7.17
C LEU A 42 -5.99 -6.92 8.18
N PRO A 43 -4.84 -6.35 8.58
CA PRO A 43 -3.96 -6.99 9.54
C PRO A 43 -4.67 -7.20 10.89
N ARG A 44 -4.37 -8.34 11.54
CA ARG A 44 -5.07 -8.88 12.73
C ARG A 44 -5.00 -7.98 13.98
N ASN A 45 -4.18 -6.94 13.96
CA ASN A 45 -3.92 -5.98 15.05
C ASN A 45 -4.46 -4.57 14.76
N THR A 46 -5.53 -4.48 13.96
CA THR A 46 -6.16 -3.20 13.62
C THR A 46 -6.82 -2.56 14.84
N THR A 47 -6.42 -1.32 15.20
CA THR A 47 -7.12 -0.50 16.20
C THR A 47 -8.58 -0.30 15.81
N PRO A 48 -9.55 -0.54 16.73
CA PRO A 48 -10.96 -0.27 16.48
C PRO A 48 -11.17 1.19 16.06
N THR A 49 -11.92 1.41 14.98
CA THR A 49 -12.21 2.76 14.48
C THR A 49 -13.67 2.88 14.07
N SER A 50 -14.25 4.06 14.25
CA SER A 50 -15.60 4.39 13.77
C SER A 50 -15.65 4.61 12.26
N VAL A 51 -14.50 4.64 11.59
CA VAL A 51 -14.39 4.77 10.14
C VAL A 51 -14.76 3.45 9.46
N ARG A 52 -15.92 3.41 8.80
CA ARG A 52 -16.47 2.19 8.21
C ARG A 52 -15.89 1.82 6.84
N ASN A 53 -15.45 2.79 6.05
CA ASN A 53 -14.88 2.52 4.73
C ASN A 53 -13.37 2.33 4.88
N SER A 54 -12.88 1.12 4.62
CA SER A 54 -11.46 0.77 4.68
C SER A 54 -11.06 0.05 3.40
N PHE A 55 -10.00 0.53 2.76
CA PHE A 55 -9.46 0.02 1.51
C PHE A 55 -8.02 -0.42 1.74
N ALA A 56 -7.82 -1.73 1.84
CA ALA A 56 -6.49 -2.31 2.04
C ALA A 56 -5.80 -2.45 0.67
N GLY A 57 -4.58 -1.92 0.56
CA GLY A 57 -3.90 -1.83 -0.72
C GLY A 57 -2.40 -1.59 -0.59
N ILE A 58 -1.76 -1.41 -1.73
CA ILE A 58 -0.32 -1.13 -1.86
C ILE A 58 -0.15 0.30 -2.37
N VAL A 59 0.78 1.04 -1.78
CA VAL A 59 1.16 2.37 -2.28
C VAL A 59 1.89 2.24 -3.60
N THR A 60 1.36 2.87 -4.65
CA THR A 60 1.93 2.84 -6.01
C THR A 60 2.73 4.09 -6.33
N ALA A 61 2.40 5.23 -5.71
CA ALA A 61 3.15 6.46 -5.84
C ALA A 61 3.06 7.33 -4.58
N VAL A 62 4.12 8.08 -4.31
CA VAL A 62 4.16 9.12 -3.27
C VAL A 62 4.77 10.36 -3.90
N ARG A 63 4.06 11.49 -3.85
CA ARG A 63 4.58 12.80 -4.22
C ARG A 63 4.61 13.66 -2.98
N LEU A 64 5.79 14.14 -2.62
CA LEU A 64 5.98 15.03 -1.48
C LEU A 64 6.12 16.46 -1.99
N ASP A 65 5.25 17.35 -1.52
CA ASP A 65 5.39 18.79 -1.69
C ASP A 65 5.96 19.40 -0.39
N ASP A 66 5.87 20.73 -0.22
CA ASP A 66 6.41 21.41 0.96
C ASP A 66 5.69 21.04 2.26
N VAL A 67 4.35 21.05 2.25
CA VAL A 67 3.52 20.78 3.44
C VAL A 67 2.66 19.54 3.27
N ALA A 68 2.27 19.25 2.03
CA ALA A 68 1.37 18.16 1.68
C ALA A 68 2.13 17.02 1.00
N ALA A 69 1.50 15.85 1.01
CA ALA A 69 1.93 14.70 0.28
C ALA A 69 0.72 14.01 -0.35
N ARG A 70 0.85 13.68 -1.63
CA ARG A 70 -0.12 12.87 -2.36
C ARG A 70 0.34 11.42 -2.35
N VAL A 71 -0.53 10.53 -1.87
CA VAL A 71 -0.29 9.09 -1.81
C VAL A 71 -1.32 8.40 -2.68
N GLU A 72 -0.84 7.59 -3.62
CA GLU A 72 -1.66 6.79 -4.52
C GLU A 72 -1.62 5.32 -4.08
N ILE A 73 -2.79 4.69 -3.97
CA ILE A 73 -2.96 3.35 -3.40
C ILE A 73 -3.79 2.52 -4.35
N GLN A 74 -3.26 1.36 -4.75
CA GLN A 74 -4.01 0.34 -5.46
C GLN A 74 -4.65 -0.63 -4.46
N SER A 75 -5.98 -0.66 -4.42
CA SER A 75 -6.77 -1.52 -3.53
C SER A 75 -7.78 -2.31 -4.34
N GLY A 76 -7.43 -3.54 -4.73
CA GLY A 76 -8.35 -4.33 -5.55
C GLY A 76 -8.49 -3.70 -6.96
N PRO A 77 -9.72 -3.59 -7.49
CA PRO A 77 -10.01 -2.84 -8.71
C PRO A 77 -10.03 -1.31 -8.52
N HIS A 78 -9.87 -0.83 -7.29
CA HIS A 78 -10.00 0.60 -6.97
C HIS A 78 -8.64 1.28 -6.85
N HIS A 79 -8.52 2.44 -7.50
CA HIS A 79 -7.41 3.36 -7.33
C HIS A 79 -7.81 4.48 -6.37
N VAL A 80 -7.17 4.55 -5.20
CA VAL A 80 -7.47 5.51 -4.14
C VAL A 80 -6.35 6.54 -4.07
N VAL A 81 -6.71 7.82 -4.12
CA VAL A 81 -5.76 8.94 -3.98
C VAL A 81 -6.07 9.66 -2.67
N SER A 82 -5.06 9.85 -1.83
CA SER A 82 -5.17 10.58 -0.58
C SER A 82 -4.17 11.73 -0.54
N VAL A 83 -4.59 12.86 0.02
CA VAL A 83 -3.70 13.98 0.34
C VAL A 83 -3.58 14.05 1.85
N VAL A 84 -2.36 13.93 2.35
CA VAL A 84 -2.02 13.97 3.77
C VAL A 84 -0.87 14.96 3.99
N THR A 85 -0.50 15.24 5.24
CA THR A 85 0.68 16.07 5.48
C THR A 85 1.96 15.32 5.15
N ARG A 86 2.97 16.06 4.66
CA ARG A 86 4.31 15.54 4.41
C ARG A 86 4.87 14.82 5.64
N GLU A 87 4.78 15.47 6.80
CA GLU A 87 5.23 14.92 8.09
C GLU A 87 4.56 13.58 8.41
N SER A 88 3.28 13.39 8.07
CA SER A 88 2.60 12.11 8.32
C SER A 88 3.17 10.98 7.49
N VAL A 89 3.51 11.25 6.21
CA VAL A 89 4.12 10.25 5.33
C VAL A 89 5.49 9.86 5.85
N GLU A 90 6.31 10.84 6.23
CA GLU A 90 7.66 10.63 6.77
C GLU A 90 7.63 9.89 8.11
N ARG A 91 6.80 10.35 9.06
CA ARG A 91 6.64 9.75 10.39
C ARG A 91 6.13 8.30 10.32
N LEU A 92 5.24 8.00 9.37
CA LEU A 92 4.70 6.65 9.18
C LEU A 92 5.59 5.77 8.29
N GLY A 93 6.68 6.31 7.73
CA GLY A 93 7.58 5.59 6.82
C GLY A 93 6.89 5.11 5.54
N ILE A 94 5.87 5.83 5.08
CA ILE A 94 5.10 5.43 3.91
C ILE A 94 5.93 5.66 2.65
N THR A 95 6.17 4.57 1.93
CA THR A 95 6.96 4.54 0.69
C THR A 95 6.24 3.72 -0.38
N VAL A 96 6.63 3.88 -1.65
CA VAL A 96 6.12 3.03 -2.73
C VAL A 96 6.40 1.55 -2.40
N GLY A 97 5.38 0.71 -2.54
CA GLY A 97 5.40 -0.70 -2.14
C GLY A 97 4.91 -0.97 -0.71
N SER A 98 4.66 0.07 0.09
CA SER A 98 4.10 -0.10 1.44
C SER A 98 2.67 -0.65 1.39
N THR A 99 2.39 -1.67 2.20
CA THR A 99 1.01 -2.11 2.43
C THR A 99 0.32 -1.15 3.40
N VAL A 100 -0.79 -0.56 2.99
CA VAL A 100 -1.53 0.43 3.78
C VAL A 100 -3.03 0.13 3.77
N THR A 101 -3.75 0.74 4.71
CA THR A 101 -5.22 0.75 4.70
C THR A 101 -5.68 2.20 4.63
N ALA A 102 -6.24 2.61 3.48
CA ALA A 102 -6.89 3.90 3.36
C ALA A 102 -8.25 3.85 4.06
N ARG A 103 -8.53 4.84 4.90
CA ARG A 103 -9.76 4.91 5.69
C ARG A 103 -10.50 6.20 5.40
N VAL A 104 -11.79 6.11 5.07
CA VAL A 104 -12.64 7.26 4.73
C VAL A 104 -13.87 7.28 5.62
N LYS A 105 -14.10 8.40 6.32
CA LYS A 105 -15.24 8.53 7.23
C LYS A 105 -16.54 8.41 6.43
N SER A 106 -17.54 7.72 6.98
CA SER A 106 -18.81 7.47 6.27
C SER A 106 -19.53 8.73 5.82
N THR A 107 -19.33 9.85 6.53
CA THR A 107 -19.92 11.15 6.21
C THR A 107 -19.30 11.85 5.00
N GLU A 108 -18.18 11.34 4.48
CA GLU A 108 -17.45 11.92 3.33
C GLU A 108 -17.70 11.13 2.03
N VAL A 109 -18.60 10.14 2.07
CA VAL A 109 -18.97 9.35 0.90
C VAL A 109 -20.23 9.94 0.27
N HIS A 110 -20.18 10.16 -1.04
CA HIS A 110 -21.30 10.65 -1.83
C HIS A 110 -21.91 9.49 -2.63
N ILE A 111 -23.24 9.41 -2.67
CA ILE A 111 -23.97 8.43 -3.48
C ILE A 111 -24.50 9.15 -4.72
N ALA A 112 -24.24 8.60 -5.90
CA ALA A 112 -24.79 9.08 -7.17
C ALA A 112 -25.37 7.90 -7.96
N LEU A 113 -26.42 8.16 -8.74
CA LEU A 113 -26.92 7.21 -9.73
C LEU A 113 -26.02 7.26 -10.99
N PRO A 114 -25.96 6.18 -11.79
CA PRO A 114 -25.12 6.10 -12.99
C PRO A 114 -25.42 7.18 -14.02
#